data_AF-A0A2G6GBI5-F1
#
_entry.id   AF-A0A2G6GBI5-F1
#
_cell.length_a   1.000
_cell.length_b   1.000
_cell.length_c   1.000
_cell.angle_alpha   90.00
_cell.angle_beta   90.00
_cell.angle_gamma   90.00
#
_symmetry.space_group_name_H-M   'P 1'
#
loop_
_entity.id
_entity.type
_entity.pdbx_description
1 polymer ?
#
loop_
_entity_poly.entity_id
_entity_poly.type
_entity_poly.pdbx_seq_one_letter_code
_entity_poly.pdbx_strand_id
1 'polypeptide(L)' 'MTFSKKSLSRVRGRKRYAAWLRINAERLENLASALQYDKKGEAIGRSHFASPITGEYKGRKVLKVKSKSKKAKLIRA' A
#
# COMPACT_ATOMS: atom_id res chain seq x y z
N MET A 1 -14.37 -16.15 -26.17
CA MET A 1 -13.69 -16.60 -24.92
C MET A 1 -12.62 -17.62 -25.30
N THR A 2 -11.37 -17.42 -24.89
CA THR A 2 -10.26 -18.35 -25.18
C THR A 2 -9.95 -19.21 -23.98
N PHE A 3 -10.11 -20.53 -24.10
CA PHE A 3 -9.79 -21.50 -23.05
C PHE A 3 -8.46 -22.20 -23.35
N SER A 4 -7.69 -22.53 -22.31
CA SER A 4 -6.45 -23.28 -22.49
C SER A 4 -6.73 -24.74 -22.81
N LYS A 5 -6.14 -25.24 -23.89
CA LYS A 5 -6.29 -26.65 -24.31
C LYS A 5 -5.55 -27.66 -23.43
N LYS A 6 -4.61 -27.21 -22.58
CA LYS A 6 -3.76 -28.07 -21.74
C LYS A 6 -3.79 -27.61 -20.29
N SER A 7 -3.75 -28.57 -19.38
CA SER A 7 -3.60 -28.29 -17.95
C SER A 7 -2.23 -27.69 -17.65
N LEU A 8 -2.17 -26.84 -16.63
CA LEU A 8 -0.93 -26.23 -16.20
C LEU A 8 -0.08 -27.28 -15.46
N SER A 9 1.12 -27.57 -15.96
CA SER A 9 2.03 -28.49 -15.26
C SER A 9 2.38 -27.99 -13.85
N ARG A 10 2.60 -28.91 -12.90
CA ARG A 10 2.97 -28.59 -11.51
C ARG A 10 4.21 -27.70 -11.41
N VAL A 11 5.22 -27.95 -12.26
CA VAL A 11 6.46 -27.15 -12.30
C VAL A 11 6.20 -25.72 -12.74
N ARG A 12 5.42 -25.52 -13.82
CA ARG A 12 5.05 -24.17 -14.29
C ARG A 12 4.21 -23.44 -13.25
N GLY A 13 3.32 -24.14 -12.54
CA GLY A 13 2.54 -23.58 -11.42
C GLY A 13 3.41 -23.04 -10.31
N ARG A 14 4.39 -23.83 -9.85
CA ARG A 14 5.35 -23.40 -8.81
C ARG A 14 6.16 -22.19 -9.25
N LYS A 15 6.69 -22.19 -10.47
CA LYS A 15 7.44 -21.03 -11.02
C LYS A 15 6.59 -19.75 -11.05
N ARG A 16 5.34 -19.85 -11.50
CA ARG A 16 4.41 -18.72 -11.53
C ARG A 16 4.12 -18.19 -10.13
N TYR A 17 3.89 -19.08 -9.17
CA TYR A 17 3.60 -18.70 -7.79
C TYR A 17 4.80 -18.03 -7.10
N ALA A 18 6.01 -18.56 -7.30
CA ALA A 18 7.23 -17.95 -6.77
C ALA A 18 7.47 -16.53 -7.33
N ALA A 19 7.26 -16.34 -8.64
CA ALA A 19 7.34 -15.01 -9.26
C ALA A 19 6.28 -14.05 -8.68
N TRP A 20 5.06 -14.54 -8.47
CA TRP A 20 4.00 -13.76 -7.83
C TRP A 20 4.36 -13.37 -6.39
N LEU A 21 4.93 -14.28 -5.60
CA LEU A 21 5.40 -13.96 -4.25
C LEU A 21 6.47 -12.86 -4.26
N ARG A 22 7.47 -12.97 -5.13
CA ARG A 22 8.54 -11.97 -5.25
C ARG A 22 7.99 -10.59 -5.58
N ILE A 23 7.13 -10.49 -6.59
CA ILE A 23 6.54 -9.21 -7.01
C ILE A 23 5.70 -8.60 -5.88
N ASN A 24 4.95 -9.40 -5.12
CA ASN A 24 4.17 -8.87 -4.01
C ASN A 24 5.04 -8.48 -2.82
N ALA A 25 6.11 -9.20 -2.55
CA ALA A 25 7.09 -8.81 -1.52
C ALA A 25 7.70 -7.45 -1.87
N GLU A 26 8.17 -7.27 -3.11
CA GLU A 26 8.69 -5.99 -3.60
C GLU A 26 7.63 -4.87 -3.51
N ARG A 27 6.37 -5.16 -3.84
CA ARG A 27 5.28 -4.18 -3.69
C ARG A 27 5.03 -3.81 -2.23
N LEU A 28 5.07 -4.77 -1.31
CA LEU A 28 4.85 -4.54 0.11
C LEU A 28 5.99 -3.71 0.72
N GLU A 29 7.23 -4.04 0.35
CA GLU A 29 8.41 -3.25 0.72
C GLU A 29 8.28 -1.81 0.22
N ASN A 30 8.00 -1.63 -1.08
CA ASN A 30 7.76 -0.30 -1.65
C ASN A 30 6.57 0.43 -1.01
N LEU A 31 5.51 -0.29 -0.62
CA LEU A 31 4.37 0.27 0.12
C LEU A 31 4.78 0.78 1.49
N ALA A 32 5.63 0.05 2.20
CA ALA A 32 6.17 0.44 3.50
C ALA A 32 7.16 1.62 3.37
N SER A 33 8.03 1.62 2.36
CA SER A 33 8.94 2.73 2.06
C SER A 33 8.21 4.00 1.59
N ALA A 34 7.00 3.84 1.06
CA ALA A 34 6.15 4.91 0.58
C ALA A 34 5.23 5.48 1.68
N LEU A 35 5.61 5.45 2.96
CA LEU A 35 4.83 6.05 4.05
C LEU A 35 5.37 7.43 4.43
N GLN A 36 4.47 8.34 4.82
CA GLN A 36 4.79 9.63 5.42
C GLN A 36 4.75 9.48 6.94
N TYR A 37 5.79 9.96 7.61
CA TYR A 37 5.90 9.93 9.06
C TYR A 37 5.73 11.33 9.66
N ASP A 38 5.16 11.39 10.87
CA ASP A 38 5.07 12.61 11.65
C ASP A 38 6.38 12.90 12.41
N LYS A 39 6.42 14.03 13.14
CA LYS A 39 7.59 14.40 13.96
C LYS A 39 7.88 13.42 15.10
N LYS A 40 6.91 12.56 15.45
CA LYS A 40 7.01 11.52 16.48
C LYS A 40 7.33 10.14 15.90
N GLY A 41 7.47 10.02 14.57
CA GLY A 41 7.75 8.76 13.87
C GLY A 41 6.51 7.91 13.56
N GLU A 42 5.29 8.45 13.68
CA GLU A 42 4.04 7.75 13.38
C GLU A 42 3.66 7.87 11.90
N ALA A 43 3.23 6.76 11.27
CA ALA A 43 2.81 6.78 9.87
C ALA A 43 1.44 7.49 9.70
N ILE A 44 1.45 8.67 9.07
CA ILE A 44 0.25 9.50 8.88
C ILE A 44 -0.46 9.20 7.55
N GLY A 45 0.26 8.71 6.55
CA GLY A 45 -0.29 8.50 5.20
C GLY A 45 0.73 7.94 4.22
N ARG A 46 0.38 7.95 2.92
CA ARG A 46 1.29 7.53 1.84
C ARG A 46 2.09 8.72 1.31
N SER A 47 3.36 8.49 1.02
CA SER A 47 4.25 9.37 0.26
C SER A 47 3.56 9.79 -1.05
N HIS A 48 3.78 11.04 -1.45
CA HIS A 48 3.12 11.69 -2.59
C HIS A 48 1.60 11.93 -2.52
N PHE A 49 0.92 11.55 -1.44
CA PHE A 49 -0.48 11.90 -1.21
C PHE A 49 -0.63 12.90 -0.05
N ALA A 50 -1.75 13.63 -0.04
CA ALA A 50 -2.11 14.44 1.12
C ALA A 50 -2.44 13.53 2.31
N SER A 51 -2.02 13.95 3.50
CA SER A 51 -2.30 13.25 4.75
C SER A 51 -3.82 13.13 4.95
N PRO A 52 -4.38 11.92 5.13
CA PRO A 52 -5.80 11.74 5.41
C PRO A 52 -6.20 12.24 6.79
N ILE A 53 -5.23 12.42 7.71
CA ILE A 53 -5.47 12.86 9.08
C ILE A 53 -5.48 14.39 9.16
N THR A 54 -4.46 15.04 8.60
CA THR A 54 -4.27 16.50 8.71
C THR A 54 -4.77 17.26 7.47
N GLY A 55 -4.92 16.60 6.33
CA GLY A 55 -5.26 17.20 5.04
C GLY A 55 -4.09 17.93 4.38
N GLU A 56 -2.87 17.74 4.88
CA GLU A 56 -1.69 18.48 4.45
C GLU A 56 -0.84 17.70 3.45
N TYR A 57 -0.23 18.42 2.51
CA TYR A 57 0.76 17.90 1.56
C TYR A 57 1.87 18.92 1.39
N LYS A 58 3.13 18.51 1.60
CA LYS A 58 4.32 19.39 1.51
C LYS A 58 4.16 20.70 2.32
N GLY A 59 3.60 20.61 3.53
CA GLY A 59 3.39 21.75 4.43
C GLY A 59 2.22 22.68 4.05
N ARG A 60 1.42 22.33 3.03
CA ARG A 60 0.24 23.11 2.63
C ARG A 60 -1.04 22.34 2.93
N LYS A 61 -2.08 23.03 3.40
CA LYS A 61 -3.43 22.46 3.58
C LYS A 61 -4.08 22.27 2.20
N VAL A 62 -4.30 21.03 1.78
CA VAL A 62 -4.90 20.71 0.47
C VAL A 62 -6.33 20.20 0.61
N LEU A 63 -6.65 19.51 1.70
CA LEU A 63 -7.97 18.94 1.93
C LEU A 63 -8.57 19.44 3.25
N LYS A 64 -9.85 19.82 3.22
CA LYS A 64 -10.65 20.04 4.43
C LYS A 64 -11.14 18.67 4.92
N VAL A 65 -10.38 18.05 5.81
CA VAL A 65 -10.76 16.79 6.45
C VAL A 65 -11.98 17.05 7.35
N LYS A 66 -13.15 16.56 6.94
CA LYS A 66 -14.37 16.64 7.76
C LYS A 66 -14.28 15.56 8.84
N SER A 67 -14.24 15.96 10.10
CA SER A 67 -13.97 15.14 11.30
C SER A 67 -15.02 14.06 11.65
N LYS A 68 -15.81 13.57 10.68
CA LYS A 68 -16.78 12.47 10.89
C LYS A 68 -16.27 11.09 10.50
N SER A 69 -15.01 10.92 10.08
CA SER A 69 -14.46 9.59 9.84
C SER A 69 -14.04 8.96 11.17
N LYS A 70 -14.56 7.76 11.47
CA LYS A 70 -14.14 6.89 12.58
C LYS A 70 -12.64 7.07 12.87
N LYS A 71 -12.29 7.37 14.14
CA LYS A 71 -10.90 7.54 14.61
C LYS A 71 -10.01 6.53 13.89
N ALA A 72 -9.05 7.02 13.10
CA ALA A 72 -8.09 6.16 12.42
C ALA A 72 -7.44 5.26 13.47
N LYS A 73 -7.56 3.94 13.29
CA LYS A 73 -6.93 2.98 14.21
C LYS A 73 -5.43 3.11 14.00
N LEU A 74 -4.74 3.58 15.03
CA LEU A 74 -3.29 3.74 15.03
C LEU A 74 -2.69 2.33 14.99
N ILE A 75 -2.17 1.93 13.83
CA ILE A 75 -1.45 0.65 13.69
C ILE A 75 0.00 0.92 14.06
N ARG A 76 0.40 0.50 15.26
CA ARG A 76 1.80 0.48 15.65
C ARG A 76 2.47 -0.71 14.97
N ALA A 77 3.67 -0.47 14.41
CA ALA A 77 4.53 -1.51 13.87
C ALA A 77 5.10 -2.39 14.98
#